data_AF-A0A3D1E2J2-F1
#
_entry.id   AF-A0A3D1E2J2-F1
#
_cell.length_a   1.000
_cell.length_b   1.000
_cell.length_c   1.000
_cell.angle_alpha   90.00
_cell.angle_beta   90.00
_cell.angle_gamma   90.00
#
_symmetry.space_group_name_H-M   'P 1'
#
loop_
_entity.id
_entity.type
_entity.pdbx_description
1 polymer ?
#
loop_
_entity_poly.entity_id
_entity_poly.type
_entity_poly.pdbx_seq_one_letter_code
_entity_poly.pdbx_strand_id
1 'polypeptide(L)' 'LSYPMNMKRYDWGYLAEPEPALGGRRLVCPRGKVIGGSSSINGMIYVRGHAGDYTHWEDSGAAGWGY' A
#
# COMPACT_ATOMS: atom_id res chain seq x y z
N LEU A 1 8.01 15.13 -1.28
CA LEU A 1 7.81 13.90 -2.07
C LEU A 1 6.34 13.51 -2.29
N SER A 2 5.38 13.97 -1.47
CA SER A 2 3.99 13.52 -1.50
C SER A 2 3.05 14.30 -2.44
N TYR A 3 3.56 15.20 -3.28
CA TYR A 3 2.74 16.01 -4.18
C TYR A 3 1.70 15.19 -4.98
N PRO A 4 2.07 14.12 -5.71
CA PRO A 4 1.07 13.35 -6.46
C PRO A 4 0.11 12.56 -5.55
N MET A 5 0.52 12.18 -4.34
CA MET A 5 -0.31 11.45 -3.36
C MET A 5 -1.37 12.31 -2.66
N ASN A 6 -1.38 13.63 -2.87
CA ASN A 6 -2.36 14.53 -2.27
C ASN A 6 -3.10 15.38 -3.31
N MET A 7 -3.10 14.96 -4.58
CA MET A 7 -3.73 15.66 -5.69
C MET A 7 -4.89 14.84 -6.25
N LYS A 8 -6.12 15.36 -6.22
CA LYS A 8 -7.31 14.72 -6.82
C LYS A 8 -7.16 14.31 -8.30
N ARG A 9 -6.20 14.91 -9.01
CA ARG A 9 -5.85 14.56 -10.39
C ARG A 9 -5.15 13.19 -10.49
N TYR A 10 -4.29 12.87 -9.53
CA TYR A 10 -3.40 11.69 -9.56
C TYR A 10 -3.71 10.68 -8.45
N ASP A 11 -4.55 11.03 -7.50
CA ASP A 11 -5.00 10.19 -6.39
C ASP A 11 -6.52 10.02 -6.44
N TRP A 12 -6.99 8.81 -6.13
CA TRP A 12 -8.40 8.51 -5.93
C TRP A 12 -8.99 9.20 -4.69
N GLY A 13 -8.16 9.58 -3.72
CA GLY A 13 -8.58 10.37 -2.56
C GLY A 13 -9.39 9.58 -1.54
N TYR A 14 -9.10 8.28 -1.38
CA TYR A 14 -9.76 7.44 -0.39
C TYR A 14 -9.41 7.86 1.03
N LEU A 15 -10.39 7.70 1.92
CA LEU A 15 -10.26 7.84 3.36
C LEU A 15 -10.63 6.51 4.01
N ALA A 16 -9.85 6.10 5.00
CA ALA A 16 -10.25 5.00 5.87
C ALA A 16 -11.47 5.39 6.70
N GLU A 17 -12.24 4.38 7.13
CA GLU A 17 -13.25 4.57 8.17
C GLU A 17 -12.60 5.04 9.48
N PRO A 18 -13.36 5.68 10.39
CA PRO A 18 -12.86 6.12 11.69
C PRO A 18 -12.24 4.95 12.47
N GLU A 19 -10.98 5.10 12.89
CA GLU A 19 -10.29 4.09 13.69
C GLU A 19 -10.42 4.40 15.20
N PRO A 20 -11.12 3.58 15.99
CA PRO A 20 -11.29 3.80 17.43
C PRO A 20 -9.98 3.94 18.19
N ALA A 21 -8.97 3.11 17.85
CA ALA A 21 -7.65 3.15 18.50
C ALA A 21 -6.85 4.43 18.16
N LEU A 22 -7.30 5.20 17.17
CA LEU A 22 -6.71 6.48 16.76
C LEU A 22 -7.61 7.67 17.13
N GLY A 23 -8.53 7.51 18.09
CA GLY A 23 -9.43 8.56 18.53
C GLY A 23 -10.49 8.93 17.49
N GLY A 24 -10.91 7.97 16.66
CA GLY A 24 -11.90 8.19 15.60
C GLY A 24 -11.35 8.95 14.39
N ARG A 25 -10.04 9.11 14.26
CA ARG A 25 -9.45 9.75 13.07
C ARG A 25 -9.68 8.91 11.82
N ARG A 26 -9.94 9.60 10.71
CA ARG A 26 -9.92 9.03 9.36
C ARG A 26 -8.56 9.30 8.74
N LEU A 27 -7.91 8.27 8.23
CA LEU A 27 -6.59 8.39 7.59
C LEU A 27 -6.73 8.49 6.08
N VAL A 28 -5.81 9.24 5.46
CA VAL A 28 -5.69 9.28 4.00
C VAL A 28 -5.11 7.96 3.49
N CYS A 29 -5.68 7.42 2.41
CA CYS A 29 -5.26 6.17 1.79
C CYS A 29 -4.95 6.42 0.30
N PRO A 30 -3.79 7.04 -0.04
CA PRO A 30 -3.50 7.44 -1.41
C PRO A 30 -3.39 6.23 -2.34
N ARG A 31 -4.07 6.30 -3.50
CA ARG A 31 -4.07 5.29 -4.56
C ARG A 31 -3.96 5.98 -5.93
N GLY A 32 -3.01 5.54 -6.75
CA GLY A 32 -2.73 6.16 -8.04
C GLY A 32 -3.90 6.06 -9.02
N LYS A 33 -4.37 7.23 -9.48
CA LYS A 33 -5.37 7.43 -10.54
C LYS A 33 -4.69 7.89 -11.82
N VAL A 34 -3.79 7.05 -12.34
CA VAL A 34 -2.97 7.31 -13.54
C VAL A 34 -2.53 5.98 -14.13
N ILE A 35 -2.08 5.96 -15.39
CA ILE A 35 -1.43 4.77 -15.99
C ILE A 35 -0.20 4.39 -15.15
N GLY A 36 -0.03 3.09 -14.88
CA GLY A 36 0.91 2.56 -13.89
C GLY A 36 0.35 2.49 -12.47
N GLY A 37 -0.75 3.21 -12.19
CA GLY A 37 -1.43 3.16 -10.90
C GLY A 37 -0.56 3.72 -9.77
N SER A 38 -0.52 3.01 -8.64
CA SER A 38 0.18 3.50 -7.45
C SER A 38 1.71 3.52 -7.60
N SER A 39 2.28 2.75 -8.54
CA SER A 39 3.73 2.79 -8.80
C SER A 39 4.18 4.14 -9.36
N SER A 40 3.30 4.86 -10.05
CA SER A 40 3.57 6.19 -10.62
C SER A 40 3.56 7.33 -9.59
N ILE A 41 3.15 7.06 -8.33
CA ILE A 41 3.03 8.08 -7.28
C ILE A 41 3.71 7.69 -5.95
N ASN A 42 4.34 6.51 -5.88
CA ASN A 42 4.93 5.99 -4.64
C ASN A 42 6.27 6.68 -4.30
N GLY A 43 6.88 6.24 -3.20
CA GLY A 43 8.19 6.76 -2.74
C GLY A 43 9.41 6.23 -3.50
N MET A 44 9.23 5.45 -4.57
CA MET A 44 10.30 4.86 -5.40
C MET A 44 11.28 3.93 -4.67
N ILE A 45 10.98 3.53 -3.42
CA ILE A 45 11.80 2.60 -2.65
C ILE A 45 11.70 1.20 -3.28
N TYR A 46 12.85 0.55 -3.48
CA TYR A 46 12.93 -0.84 -3.92
C TYR A 46 13.59 -1.71 -2.84
N VAL A 47 12.79 -2.54 -2.20
CA VAL A 47 13.20 -3.52 -1.18
C VAL A 47 12.29 -4.75 -1.34
N ARG A 48 12.79 -5.95 -1.07
CA ARG A 48 12.01 -7.20 -1.02
C ARG A 48 11.67 -7.58 0.44
N GLY A 49 10.71 -8.49 0.63
CA GLY A 49 10.34 -8.97 1.96
C GLY A 49 11.45 -9.82 2.61
N HIS A 50 11.27 -10.13 3.90
CA HIS A 50 12.13 -11.09 4.57
C HIS A 50 11.82 -12.51 4.06
N ALA A 51 12.83 -13.37 3.89
CA ALA A 51 12.61 -14.73 3.36
C ALA A 51 11.55 -15.52 4.16
N GLY A 52 11.53 -15.34 5.48
CA GLY A 52 10.53 -15.96 6.36
C GLY A 52 9.08 -15.55 6.09
N ASP A 53 8.83 -14.36 5.52
CA ASP A 53 7.47 -13.95 5.12
C ASP A 53 6.96 -14.84 3.96
N TYR A 54 7.84 -15.15 3.01
CA TYR A 54 7.54 -16.01 1.87
C TYR A 54 7.39 -17.48 2.29
N THR A 55 8.29 -17.97 3.15
CA THR A 55 8.16 -19.31 3.77
C THR A 55 6.82 -19.43 4.49
N HIS A 56 6.44 -18.43 5.28
CA HIS A 56 5.17 -18.43 5.99
C HIS A 56 3.96 -18.50 5.04
N TRP A 57 4.02 -17.88 3.86
CA TRP A 57 2.95 -17.99 2.86
C TRP A 57 2.80 -19.43 2.34
N GLU A 58 3.92 -20.10 2.04
CA GLU A 58 3.91 -21.49 1.61
C GLU A 58 3.37 -22.41 2.70
N ASP A 59 3.82 -22.25 3.94
CA ASP A 59 3.30 -22.98 5.11
C ASP A 59 1.80 -22.76 5.33
N SER A 60 1.30 -21.57 4.94
CA SER A 60 -0.12 -21.21 4.99
C SER A 60 -0.95 -21.73 3.80
N GLY A 61 -0.33 -22.49 2.89
CA GLY A 61 -0.99 -23.16 1.76
C GLY A 61 -0.80 -22.47 0.41
N ALA A 62 -0.04 -21.38 0.32
CA ALA A 62 0.35 -20.79 -0.96
C ALA A 62 1.53 -21.58 -1.57
N ALA A 63 1.27 -22.81 -2.00
CA ALA A 63 2.30 -23.70 -2.54
C ALA A 63 3.11 -23.04 -3.67
N GLY A 64 4.44 -23.11 -3.59
CA GLY A 64 5.36 -22.50 -4.56
C GLY A 64 5.61 -20.99 -4.35
N TRP A 65 5.12 -20.40 -3.26
CA TRP A 65 5.39 -19.01 -2.89
C TRP A 65 6.52 -18.85 -1.87
N GLY A 66 7.16 -19.95 -1.45
CA GLY A 66 8.36 -19.93 -0.62
C GLY A 66 9.58 -19.34 -1.33
N TYR A 67 10.59 -18.95 -0.55
CA TYR A 67 11.87 -18.43 -1.03
C TYR A 67 12.89 -19.56 -1.25
#